data_AF-A0AAV4IQX6-F1
#
_entry.id   AF-A0AAV4IQX6-F1
#
_cell.length_a   1.000
_cell.length_b   1.000
_cell.length_c   1.000
_cell.angle_alpha   90.00
_cell.angle_beta   90.00
_cell.angle_gamma   90.00
#
_symmetry.space_group_name_H-M   'P 1'
#
loop_
_entity.id
_entity.type
_entity.pdbx_description
1 polymer ?
#
loop_
_entity_poly.entity_id
_entity_poly.type
_entity_poly.pdbx_seq_one_letter_code
_entity_poly.pdbx_strand_id
1 'polypeptide(L)'
;MYTHYQGPRGEVTSKGHYSQLQATGADLPQSNDNRELATKFADYFDNKIEHIMKELDNTNVSSANNSSETCVTSINSFRPTTEDEVKNIIKSMPNKTCSLDAFPTWVALQYADLLSPALTHLINCSLESGEMSILLREL
;
A
#
# COMPACT_ATOMS: atom_id res chain seq x y z
N MET A 1 8.69 25.44 38.00
CA MET A 1 8.49 24.21 38.79
C MET A 1 7.97 23.14 37.86
N TYR A 2 8.86 22.26 37.38
CA TYR A 2 8.52 21.11 36.54
C TYR A 2 8.10 19.95 37.45
N THR A 3 6.91 19.38 37.25
CA THR A 3 6.50 18.15 37.92
C THR A 3 6.66 16.98 36.98
N HIS A 4 7.64 16.13 37.28
CA HIS A 4 7.83 14.81 36.70
C HIS A 4 6.74 13.89 37.24
N TYR A 5 5.85 13.38 36.37
CA TYR A 5 4.85 12.38 36.75
C TYR A 5 5.30 11.02 36.18
N GLN A 6 5.58 10.05 37.06
CA GLN A 6 5.69 8.63 36.70
C GLN A 6 4.43 7.91 37.19
N GLY A 7 3.71 7.27 36.26
CA GLY A 7 2.58 6.39 36.54
C GLY A 7 2.95 4.91 36.30
N PRO A 8 2.29 3.96 37.00
CA PRO A 8 2.73 2.57 37.09
C PRO A 8 2.39 1.70 35.86
N ARG A 9 3.25 0.70 35.62
CA ARG A 9 3.08 -0.41 34.67
C ARG A 9 1.85 -1.24 35.03
N GLY A 10 0.84 -1.21 34.17
CA GLY A 10 -0.23 -2.22 34.13
C GLY A 10 0.13 -3.31 33.12
N GLU A 11 0.32 -4.53 33.61
CA GLU A 11 0.27 -5.76 32.81
C GLU A 11 -1.17 -5.99 32.35
N VAL A 12 -1.37 -6.12 31.04
CA VAL A 12 -2.57 -6.70 30.45
C VAL A 12 -2.15 -7.92 29.64
N THR A 13 -2.26 -9.09 30.25
CA THR A 13 -2.13 -10.38 29.57
C THR A 13 -3.42 -10.66 28.79
N SER A 14 -3.38 -10.52 27.47
CA SER A 14 -4.39 -11.12 26.58
C SER A 14 -3.73 -12.23 25.78
N LYS A 15 -4.04 -13.48 26.15
CA LYS A 15 -3.64 -14.69 25.44
C LYS A 15 -4.49 -14.82 24.17
N GLY A 16 -4.00 -14.29 23.05
CA GLY A 16 -4.42 -14.69 21.71
C GLY A 16 -3.54 -15.83 21.23
N HIS A 17 -4.13 -17.00 20.99
CA HIS A 17 -3.47 -18.12 20.33
C HIS A 17 -3.21 -17.77 18.86
N TYR A 18 -2.03 -17.23 18.58
CA TYR A 18 -1.48 -17.19 17.23
C TYR A 18 -0.65 -18.46 17.03
N SER A 19 -1.23 -19.41 16.30
CA SER A 19 -0.52 -20.57 15.79
C SER A 19 0.65 -20.10 14.92
N GLN A 20 1.85 -20.51 15.32
CA GLN A 20 3.16 -20.42 14.64
C GLN A 20 3.14 -20.00 13.16
N LEU A 21 3.41 -18.72 12.93
CA LEU A 21 4.21 -18.28 11.80
C LEU A 21 5.37 -17.48 12.39
N GLN A 22 6.56 -18.06 12.40
CA GLN A 22 7.77 -17.36 12.81
C GLN A 22 8.07 -16.25 11.80
N ALA A 23 7.86 -15.00 12.20
CA ALA A 23 8.49 -13.87 11.55
C ALA A 23 10.01 -13.97 11.79
N THR A 24 10.78 -14.40 10.80
CA THR A 24 12.24 -14.22 10.85
C THR A 24 12.54 -12.77 10.49
N GLY A 25 12.56 -11.91 11.52
CA GLY A 25 13.30 -10.65 11.44
C GLY A 25 14.78 -10.97 11.25
N ALA A 26 15.21 -11.16 10.02
CA ALA A 26 16.62 -11.39 9.71
C ALA A 26 17.35 -10.06 9.81
N ASP A 27 18.16 -9.89 10.86
CA ASP A 27 19.12 -8.79 10.97
C ASP A 27 19.97 -8.71 9.70
N LEU A 28 20.12 -7.50 9.16
CA LEU A 28 20.97 -7.21 8.01
C LEU A 28 22.38 -7.79 8.25
N PRO A 29 23.07 -8.31 7.22
CA PRO A 29 24.41 -8.84 7.39
C PRO A 29 25.33 -7.83 8.06
N GLN A 30 26.06 -8.26 9.09
CA GLN A 30 27.03 -7.43 9.80
C GLN A 30 28.44 -8.00 9.62
N SER A 31 29.41 -7.11 9.36
CA SER A 31 30.84 -7.39 9.46
C SER A 31 31.58 -6.09 9.76
N ASN A 32 32.72 -6.20 10.44
CA ASN A 32 33.65 -5.11 10.67
C ASN A 32 34.60 -4.89 9.49
N ASP A 33 34.57 -5.76 8.47
CA ASP A 33 35.28 -5.58 7.20
C ASP A 33 34.31 -5.23 6.07
N ASN A 34 34.58 -4.13 5.37
CA ASN A 34 33.72 -3.62 4.30
C ASN A 34 33.65 -4.58 3.11
N ARG A 35 34.73 -5.30 2.79
CA ARG A 35 34.76 -6.23 1.67
C ARG A 35 33.92 -7.47 1.99
N GLU A 36 34.12 -8.05 3.16
CA GLU A 36 33.29 -9.16 3.65
C GLU A 36 31.82 -8.75 3.78
N LEU A 37 31.53 -7.54 4.27
CA LEU A 37 30.17 -7.02 4.36
C LEU A 37 29.50 -6.95 2.99
N ALA A 38 30.19 -6.40 1.98
CA ALA A 38 29.66 -6.31 0.61
C ALA A 38 29.35 -7.69 0.02
N THR A 39 30.22 -8.68 0.24
CA THR A 39 29.97 -10.06 -0.19
C THR A 39 28.74 -10.64 0.51
N LYS A 40 28.64 -10.50 1.83
CA LYS A 40 27.46 -10.99 2.59
C LYS A 40 26.16 -10.31 2.16
N PHE A 41 26.20 -9.05 1.78
CA PHE A 41 25.03 -8.34 1.26
C PHE A 41 24.61 -8.85 -0.12
N ALA A 42 25.56 -9.11 -1.01
CA ALA A 42 25.28 -9.72 -2.31
C ALA A 42 24.60 -11.08 -2.13
N ASP A 43 25.23 -11.96 -1.34
CA ASP A 43 24.68 -13.29 -1.04
C ASP A 43 23.30 -13.21 -0.39
N TYR A 44 23.10 -12.29 0.56
CA TYR A 44 21.82 -12.12 1.23
C TYR A 44 20.69 -11.76 0.24
N PHE A 45 20.92 -10.80 -0.65
CA PHE A 45 19.89 -10.38 -1.59
C PHE A 45 19.65 -11.42 -2.69
N ASP A 46 20.67 -12.11 -3.16
CA ASP A 46 20.51 -13.21 -4.13
C ASP A 46 19.64 -14.33 -3.53
N ASN A 47 19.97 -14.80 -2.32
CA ASN A 47 19.18 -15.82 -1.62
C ASN A 47 17.75 -15.34 -1.32
N LYS A 48 17.57 -14.07 -0.97
CA LYS A 48 16.24 -13.51 -0.69
C LYS A 48 15.37 -13.48 -1.94
N ILE A 49 15.93 -13.11 -3.09
CA ILE A 49 15.22 -13.09 -4.37
C ILE A 49 14.81 -14.52 -4.76
N GLU A 50 15.74 -15.48 -4.71
CA GLU A 50 15.45 -16.88 -5.01
C GLU A 50 14.35 -17.46 -4.12
N HIS A 51 14.39 -17.15 -2.82
CA HIS A 51 13.36 -17.60 -1.88
C HIS A 51 11.97 -17.05 -2.22
N ILE A 52 11.87 -15.74 -2.51
CA ILE A 52 10.59 -15.10 -2.88
C ILE A 52 10.05 -15.70 -4.17
N MET A 53 10.89 -15.93 -5.19
CA MET A 53 10.48 -16.53 -6.45
C MET A 53 9.94 -17.95 -6.24
N LYS A 54 10.65 -18.76 -5.45
CA LYS A 54 10.23 -20.13 -5.14
C LYS A 54 8.90 -20.18 -4.37
N GLU A 55 8.70 -19.28 -3.41
CA GLU A 55 7.44 -19.18 -2.68
C GLU A 55 6.27 -18.78 -3.61
N LEU A 56 6.51 -17.89 -4.57
CA LEU A 56 5.51 -17.48 -5.56
C LEU A 56 5.16 -18.63 -6.53
N ASP A 57 6.15 -19.42 -6.95
CA ASP A 57 5.93 -20.59 -7.81
C ASP A 57 5.17 -21.69 -7.06
N ASN A 58 5.50 -21.94 -5.79
CA ASN A 58 4.83 -22.95 -4.96
C ASN A 58 3.37 -22.58 -4.64
N THR A 59 3.05 -21.28 -4.52
CA THR A 59 1.68 -20.81 -4.27
C THR A 59 0.77 -20.95 -5.49
N ASN A 60 1.32 -21.02 -6.71
CA ASN A 60 0.56 -21.25 -7.95
C ASN A 60 0.12 -22.72 -8.17
N VAL A 61 0.60 -23.68 -7.36
CA VAL A 61 0.32 -25.13 -7.56
C VAL A 61 -0.80 -25.66 -6.65
N SER A 62 -1.46 -24.80 -5.88
CA SER A 62 -2.76 -25.16 -5.32
C SER A 62 -3.77 -25.17 -6.46
N SER A 63 -3.87 -26.34 -7.09
CA SER A 63 -4.78 -26.74 -8.14
C SER A 63 -6.20 -26.25 -7.86
N ALA A 64 -6.50 -25.02 -8.26
CA ALA A 64 -7.82 -24.68 -8.72
C ALA A 64 -8.07 -25.65 -9.87
N ASN A 65 -8.95 -26.63 -9.65
CA ASN A 65 -9.56 -27.34 -10.76
C ASN A 65 -10.06 -26.27 -11.72
N ASN A 66 -9.36 -26.12 -12.85
CA ASN A 66 -9.77 -25.26 -13.95
C ASN A 66 -10.98 -25.90 -14.63
N SER A 67 -12.09 -26.10 -13.91
CA SER A 67 -13.38 -25.87 -14.51
C SER A 67 -13.34 -24.40 -14.89
N SER A 68 -13.12 -24.14 -16.18
CA SER A 68 -13.25 -22.83 -16.79
C SER A 68 -14.69 -22.37 -16.61
N GLU A 69 -15.06 -21.96 -15.40
CA GLU A 69 -16.19 -21.10 -15.17
C GLU A 69 -15.80 -19.78 -15.82
N THR A 70 -16.17 -19.63 -17.09
CA THR A 70 -16.12 -18.36 -17.77
C THR A 70 -16.87 -17.38 -16.89
N CYS A 71 -16.15 -16.45 -16.28
CA CYS A 71 -16.73 -15.35 -15.52
C CYS A 71 -17.69 -14.60 -16.45
N VAL A 72 -18.98 -14.87 -16.32
CA VAL A 72 -20.05 -14.34 -17.18
C VAL A 72 -20.47 -12.94 -16.76
N THR A 73 -19.86 -12.37 -15.74
CA THR A 73 -20.13 -11.01 -15.27
C THR A 73 -19.30 -9.99 -16.03
N SER A 74 -19.97 -9.14 -16.81
CA SER A 74 -19.38 -7.94 -17.40
C SER A 74 -19.63 -6.72 -16.50
N ILE A 75 -18.61 -5.89 -16.32
CA ILE A 75 -18.75 -4.58 -15.65
C ILE A 75 -19.24 -3.59 -16.71
N ASN A 76 -20.54 -3.35 -16.77
CA ASN A 76 -21.15 -2.46 -17.77
C ASN A 76 -21.23 -1.00 -17.30
N SER A 77 -21.07 -0.75 -15.99
CA SER A 77 -21.12 0.60 -15.42
C SER A 77 -20.45 0.64 -14.05
N PHE A 78 -19.99 1.82 -13.66
CA PHE A 78 -19.54 2.10 -12.30
C PHE A 78 -20.61 2.87 -11.55
N ARG A 79 -20.72 2.62 -10.24
CA ARG A 79 -21.51 3.48 -9.37
C ARG A 79 -20.86 4.86 -9.33
N PRO A 80 -21.58 5.96 -9.61
CA PRO A 80 -21.04 7.29 -9.45
C PRO A 80 -20.51 7.52 -8.03
N THR A 81 -19.37 8.21 -7.90
CA THR A 81 -18.86 8.65 -6.62
C THR A 81 -19.59 9.91 -6.15
N THR A 82 -19.60 10.13 -4.84
CA THR A 82 -20.19 11.31 -4.21
C THR A 82 -19.13 12.34 -3.81
N GLU A 83 -19.55 13.59 -3.60
CA GLU A 83 -18.68 14.66 -3.11
C GLU A 83 -18.07 14.35 -1.74
N ASP A 84 -18.85 13.74 -0.85
CA ASP A 84 -18.38 13.33 0.47
C ASP A 84 -17.34 12.21 0.40
N GLU A 85 -17.50 11.24 -0.50
CA GLU A 85 -16.51 10.19 -0.75
C GLU A 85 -15.19 10.81 -1.22
N VAL A 86 -15.25 11.68 -2.24
CA VAL A 86 -14.07 12.36 -2.79
C VAL A 86 -13.40 13.26 -1.74
N LYS A 87 -14.20 13.98 -0.95
CA LYS A 87 -13.70 14.81 0.15
C LYS A 87 -12.95 13.99 1.20
N ASN A 88 -13.52 12.85 1.59
CA ASN A 88 -12.90 11.95 2.56
C ASN A 88 -11.59 11.37 2.01
N ILE A 89 -11.57 11.01 0.73
CA ILE A 89 -10.37 10.56 0.04
C ILE A 89 -9.28 11.64 0.11
N ILE A 90 -9.59 12.87 -0.31
CA ILE A 90 -8.64 14.01 -0.25
C ILE A 90 -8.09 14.17 1.16
N LYS A 91 -8.95 14.22 2.18
CA LYS A 91 -8.53 14.41 3.58
C LYS A 91 -7.69 13.26 4.14
N SER A 92 -7.82 12.07 3.56
CA SER A 92 -7.03 10.90 3.97
C SER A 92 -5.65 10.82 3.28
N MET A 93 -5.39 11.66 2.28
CA MET A 93 -4.13 11.63 1.55
C MET A 93 -2.96 12.02 2.46
N PRO A 94 -1.83 11.28 2.40
CA PRO A 94 -0.61 11.72 3.05
C PRO A 94 -0.14 13.02 2.37
N ASN A 95 0.44 13.94 3.14
CA ASN A 95 0.97 15.18 2.60
C ASN A 95 2.31 14.94 1.86
N LYS A 96 2.22 14.23 0.74
CA LYS A 96 3.31 13.84 -0.15
C LYS A 96 3.00 14.39 -1.53
N THR A 97 3.97 15.05 -2.15
CA THR A 97 3.85 15.60 -3.50
C THR A 97 4.82 14.86 -4.42
N CYS A 98 4.40 14.60 -5.65
CA CYS A 98 5.24 14.02 -6.69
C CYS A 98 5.80 15.15 -7.56
N SER A 99 7.00 14.98 -8.13
CA SER A 99 7.55 15.95 -9.09
C SER A 99 6.69 16.10 -10.35
N LEU A 100 5.89 15.08 -10.68
CA LEU A 100 4.98 15.10 -11.82
C LEU A 100 3.68 15.87 -11.55
N ASP A 101 3.28 15.99 -10.29
CA ASP A 101 2.16 16.83 -9.85
C ASP A 101 2.70 18.13 -9.27
N ALA A 102 2.75 19.17 -10.10
CA ALA A 102 3.08 20.52 -9.65
C ALA A 102 2.06 21.09 -8.65
N PHE A 103 0.95 20.39 -8.42
CA PHE A 103 -0.07 20.71 -7.44
C PHE A 103 0.32 20.16 -6.06
N PRO A 104 0.70 21.02 -5.10
CA PRO A 104 1.09 20.56 -3.79
C PRO A 104 -0.11 19.96 -3.06
N THR A 105 0.07 18.78 -2.47
CA THR A 105 -0.99 18.01 -1.82
C THR A 105 -1.63 18.77 -0.66
N TRP A 106 -0.87 19.64 0.03
CA TRP A 106 -1.41 20.50 1.08
C TRP A 106 -2.48 21.48 0.58
N VAL A 107 -2.41 21.91 -0.69
CA VAL A 107 -3.45 22.76 -1.32
C VAL A 107 -4.73 21.96 -1.48
N ALA A 108 -4.64 20.71 -1.95
CA ALA A 108 -5.77 19.80 -2.04
C ALA A 108 -6.46 19.64 -0.67
N LEU A 109 -5.65 19.39 0.36
CA LEU A 109 -6.13 19.21 1.73
C LEU A 109 -6.82 20.46 2.29
N GLN A 110 -6.26 21.65 2.04
CA GLN A 110 -6.80 22.90 2.55
C GLN A 110 -8.12 23.29 1.87
N TYR A 111 -8.27 23.00 0.58
CA TYR A 111 -9.43 23.38 -0.22
C TYR A 111 -10.30 22.19 -0.59
N ALA A 112 -10.26 21.10 0.18
CA ALA A 112 -11.01 19.88 -0.10
C ALA A 112 -12.51 20.15 -0.35
N ASP A 113 -13.14 20.99 0.48
CA ASP A 113 -14.55 21.37 0.34
C ASP A 113 -14.86 22.07 -0.99
N LEU A 114 -13.92 22.88 -1.48
CA LEU A 114 -14.06 23.62 -2.74
C LEU A 114 -13.78 22.73 -3.97
N LEU A 115 -12.84 21.80 -3.84
CA LEU A 115 -12.38 20.96 -4.93
C LEU A 115 -13.27 19.72 -5.13
N SER A 116 -13.91 19.22 -4.07
CA SER A 116 -14.72 18.01 -4.11
C SER A 116 -15.77 17.99 -5.22
N PRO A 117 -16.61 19.02 -5.43
CA PRO A 117 -17.62 18.99 -6.50
C PRO A 117 -17.01 18.82 -7.90
N ALA A 118 -15.94 19.57 -8.18
CA ALA A 118 -15.26 19.54 -9.47
C ALA A 118 -14.57 18.19 -9.72
N LEU A 119 -13.90 17.65 -8.69
CA LEU A 119 -13.24 16.36 -8.77
C LEU A 119 -14.24 15.20 -8.87
N THR A 120 -15.35 15.24 -8.15
CA THR A 120 -16.44 14.27 -8.26
C THR A 120 -17.00 14.21 -9.68
N HIS A 121 -17.25 15.38 -10.29
CA HIS A 121 -17.70 15.44 -11.67
C HIS A 121 -16.67 14.82 -12.63
N LEU A 122 -15.39 15.21 -12.50
CA LEU A 122 -14.31 14.69 -13.33
C LEU A 122 -14.18 13.17 -13.22
N ILE A 123 -14.17 12.64 -12.00
CA ILE A 123 -14.06 11.20 -11.74
C ILE A 123 -15.23 10.44 -12.38
N ASN A 124 -16.45 10.93 -12.20
CA ASN A 124 -17.64 10.28 -12.77
C ASN A 124 -17.60 10.30 -14.31
N CYS A 125 -17.16 11.39 -14.93
CA CYS A 125 -16.97 11.45 -16.38
C CYS A 125 -15.91 10.46 -16.88
N SER A 126 -14.77 10.33 -16.18
CA SER A 126 -13.74 9.33 -16.52
C SER A 126 -14.25 7.90 -16.37
N LEU A 127 -15.01 7.60 -15.31
CA LEU A 127 -15.58 6.27 -15.09
C LEU A 127 -16.65 5.91 -16.12
N GLU A 128 -17.42 6.89 -16.61
CA GLU A 128 -18.46 6.68 -17.62
C GLU A 128 -17.89 6.54 -19.03
N SER A 129 -16.90 7.36 -19.39
CA SER A 129 -16.25 7.33 -20.71
C SER A 129 -15.21 6.21 -20.85
N GLY A 130 -14.67 5.71 -19.74
CA GLY A 130 -13.53 4.79 -19.74
C GLY A 130 -12.20 5.48 -20.11
N GLU A 131 -12.17 6.82 -20.18
CA GLU A 131 -10.97 7.58 -20.48
C GLU A 131 -10.29 8.03 -19.19
N MET A 132 -9.09 7.50 -18.96
CA MET A 132 -8.16 7.98 -17.95
C MET A 132 -6.98 8.67 -18.65
N SER A 133 -6.48 9.75 -18.06
CA SER A 133 -5.31 10.45 -18.58
C SER A 133 -4.14 9.48 -18.73
N ILE A 134 -3.51 9.47 -19.90
CA ILE A 134 -2.34 8.63 -20.21
C ILE A 134 -1.17 8.84 -19.22
N LEU A 135 -1.11 10.01 -18.58
CA LEU A 135 -0.08 10.33 -17.60
C LEU A 135 -0.25 9.57 -16.27
N LEU A 136 -1.46 9.11 -15.93
CA LEU A 136 -1.69 8.24 -14.77
C LEU A 136 -1.29 6.79 -15.03
N ARG A 137 -1.06 6.42 -16.30
CA ARG A 137 -0.73 5.05 -16.71
C ARG A 137 0.74 4.69 -16.50
N GLU A 138 1.60 5.70 -16.40
CA GLU A 138 3.06 5.60 -16.35
C GLU A 138 3.63 6.04 -14.97
N LEU A 139 2.76 6.25 -13.97
CA LEU A 139 3.13 6.46 -12.56
C LEU A 139 3.19 5.12 -11.82
#